data_AF-A0A954U970-F1
#
_entry.id   AF-A0A954U970-F1
#
_cell.length_a   1.000
_cell.length_b   1.000
_cell.length_c   1.000
_cell.angle_alpha   90.00
_cell.angle_beta   90.00
_cell.angle_gamma   90.00
#
_symmetry.space_group_name_H-M   'P 1'
#
loop_
_entity.id
_entity.type
_entity.pdbx_description
1 polymer ?
#
loop_
_entity_poly.entity_id
_entity_poly.type
_entity_poly.pdbx_seq_one_letter_code
_entity_poly.pdbx_strand_id
1 'polypeptide(L)' 'MAFRFEKLTLKAQEAVVRAQELAGEKGNPEMTPLHLLGGLLSEKEGVVKPLFTRIGV' A
#
# COMPACT_ATOMS: atom_id res chain seq x y z
N MET A 1 -8.26 6.70 11.37
CA MET A 1 -9.14 7.20 10.29
C MET A 1 -9.97 6.03 9.80
N ALA A 2 -11.28 6.00 10.05
CA ALA A 2 -12.13 4.94 9.52
C ALA A 2 -12.52 5.32 8.08
N PHE A 3 -11.83 4.74 7.09
CA PHE A 3 -12.28 4.80 5.71
C PHE A 3 -13.10 3.54 5.41
N ARG A 4 -14.07 3.68 4.50
CA ARG A 4 -14.87 2.55 4.01
C ARG A 4 -14.01 1.73 3.06
N PHE A 5 -13.50 0.60 3.56
CA PHE A 5 -12.60 -0.29 2.82
C PHE A 5 -13.21 -0.73 1.49
N GLU A 6 -14.50 -1.05 1.50
CA GLU A 6 -15.29 -1.48 0.36
C GLU A 6 -15.47 -0.40 -0.72
N LYS A 7 -15.22 0.88 -0.39
CA LYS A 7 -15.27 1.99 -1.37
C LYS A 7 -13.94 2.26 -2.05
N LEU A 8 -12.88 1.55 -1.68
CA LEU A 8 -11.61 1.62 -2.38
C LEU A 8 -11.68 0.88 -3.71
N THR A 9 -10.85 1.28 -4.68
CA THR A 9 -10.64 0.47 -5.88
C THR A 9 -10.07 -0.90 -5.50
N LEU A 10 -10.26 -1.92 -6.34
CA LEU A 10 -9.72 -3.26 -6.09
C LEU A 10 -8.21 -3.21 -5.77
N LYS A 11 -7.44 -2.46 -6.56
CA LYS A 11 -6.00 -2.28 -6.35
C LYS A 11 -5.63 -1.60 -5.03
N ALA A 12 -6.44 -0.64 -4.57
CA ALA A 12 -6.23 -0.02 -3.28
C ALA A 12 -6.58 -0.97 -2.11
N GLN A 13 -7.61 -1.82 -2.27
CA GLN A 13 -7.92 -2.86 -1.29
C GLN A 13 -6.78 -3.87 -1.17
N GLU A 14 -6.27 -4.37 -2.31
CA GLU A 14 -5.11 -5.26 -2.39
C GLU A 14 -3.87 -4.64 -1.71
N ALA A 15 -3.59 -3.36 -1.96
CA ALA A 15 -2.46 -2.66 -1.35
C ALA A 15 -2.58 -2.55 0.18
N VAL A 16 -3.78 -2.31 0.72
CA VAL A 16 -4.02 -2.26 2.16
C VAL A 16 -3.84 -3.63 2.80
N VAL A 17 -4.32 -4.70 2.16
CA VAL A 17 -4.07 -6.08 2.62
C VAL A 17 -2.58 -6.37 2.65
N ARG A 18 -1.86 -6.06 1.57
CA ARG A 18 -0.40 -6.25 1.50
C ARG A 18 0.35 -5.43 2.55
N ALA A 19 -0.13 -4.24 2.87
CA ALA A 19 0.45 -3.40 3.91
C ALA A 19 0.31 -4.03 5.30
N GLN A 20 -0.82 -4.66 5.60
CA GLN A 20 -1.02 -5.37 6.85
C GLN A 20 -0.13 -6.61 6.96
N GLU A 21 0.04 -7.35 5.87
CA GLU A 21 0.98 -8.47 5.78
C GLU A 21 2.42 -8.01 6.00
N LEU A 22 2.85 -6.92 5.34
CA LEU A 22 4.18 -6.35 5.51
C LEU A 22 4.46 -5.95 6.96
N ALA A 23 3.48 -5.39 7.67
CA ALA A 23 3.64 -5.08 9.09
C ALA A 23 3.88 -6.35 9.91
N GLY A 24 3.09 -7.41 9.67
CA GLY A 24 3.24 -8.71 10.33
C GLY A 24 4.57 -9.39 10.01
N GLU A 25 4.98 -9.43 8.74
CA GLU A 25 6.27 -9.97 8.28
C GLU A 25 7.47 -9.29 8.95
N LYS A 26 7.32 -8.01 9.30
CA LYS A 26 8.37 -7.20 9.95
C LYS A 26 8.26 -7.16 11.47
N GLY A 27 7.30 -7.89 12.06
CA GLY A 27 7.08 -7.91 13.50
C GLY A 27 6.57 -6.57 14.06
N ASN A 28 6.04 -5.70 13.20
CA ASN A 28 5.49 -4.41 13.61
C ASN A 28 4.05 -4.62 14.10
N PRO A 29 3.72 -4.22 15.34
CA PRO A 29 2.39 -4.46 15.92
C PRO A 29 1.30 -3.65 15.22
N GLU A 30 1.68 -2.56 14.54
CA GLU A 30 0.77 -1.67 13.84
C GLU A 30 1.21 -1.48 12.39
N MET A 31 0.22 -1.44 11.49
CA MET A 31 0.44 -0.98 10.13
C MET A 31 0.75 0.52 10.15
N THR A 32 1.74 0.93 9.38
CA THR A 32 2.18 2.33 9.28
C THR A 32 2.08 2.78 7.83
N PRO A 33 2.13 4.09 7.53
CA PRO A 33 2.09 4.58 6.16
C PRO A 33 3.21 4.02 5.27
N LEU A 34 4.37 3.64 5.84
CA LEU A 34 5.45 3.02 5.08
C LEU A 34 5.10 1.60 4.59
N HIS A 35 4.36 0.84 5.39
CA HIS A 35 3.85 -0.46 4.96
C HIS A 35 2.84 -0.31 3.82
N LEU A 36 1.98 0.71 3.91
CA LEU A 36 1.04 1.04 2.82
C LEU A 36 1.76 1.42 1.53
N LEU A 37 2.80 2.26 1.63
CA LEU A 37 3.64 2.59 0.49
C LEU A 37 4.30 1.34 -0.11
N GLY A 38 4.81 0.43 0.73
CA GLY A 38 5.36 -0.85 0.29
C GLY A 38 4.34 -1.70 -0.47
N GLY A 39 3.10 -1.79 0.04
CA GLY A 39 2.00 -2.47 -0.65
C GLY A 39 1.68 -1.83 -2.00
N LEU A 40 1.55 -0.51 -2.04
CA LEU A 40 1.28 0.25 -3.27
C LEU A 40 2.38 0.14 -4.33
N LEU A 41 3.65 0.10 -3.91
CA LEU A 41 4.80 -0.05 -4.81
C LEU A 41 4.97 -1.48 -5.34
N SER A 42 4.41 -2.47 -4.64
CA SER A 42 4.45 -3.88 -5.07
C SER A 42 3.45 -4.20 -6.19
N GLU A 43 2.44 -3.35 -6.37
CA GLU A 43 1.44 -3.48 -7.43
C GLU A 43 2.03 -3.10 -8.80
N LYS A 44 2.08 -4.07 -9.73
CA LYS A 44 2.74 -3.94 -11.03
C LYS A 44 1.96 -3.07 -12.01
N GLU A 45 0.63 -3.08 -11.93
CA GLU A 45 -0.27 -2.32 -12.79
C GLU A 45 -0.75 -1.02 -12.10
N GLY A 46 -0.11 -0.64 -10.99
CA GLY A 46 -0.47 0.51 -10.18
C GLY A 46 0.10 1.82 -10.68
N VAL A 47 -0.52 2.94 -10.28
CA VAL A 47 -0.06 4.29 -10.65
C VAL A 47 1.09 4.81 -9.80
N VAL A 48 1.34 4.21 -8.63
CA VAL A 48 2.28 4.75 -7.63
C VAL A 48 3.73 4.69 -8.11
N LYS A 49 4.16 3.55 -8.69
CA LYS A 49 5.53 3.41 -9.22
C LYS A 49 5.82 4.40 -10.36
N PRO A 50 4.95 4.55 -11.40
CA PRO A 50 5.11 5.61 -12.41
C PRO A 50 5.18 7.03 -11.86
N LEU A 51 4.43 7.33 -10.79
CA LEU A 51 4.47 8.65 -10.14
C LEU A 51 5.84 8.92 -9.48
N PHE A 52 6.41 7.92 -8.80
CA PHE A 52 7.75 8.03 -8.21
C PHE A 52 8.83 8.26 -9.28
N THR A 53 8.76 7.49 -10.37
CA THR A 53 9.66 7.68 -11.52
C THR A 53 9.55 9.10 -12.10
N ARG A 54 8.33 9.67 -12.17
CA ARG A 54 8.12 11.04 -12.67
C ARG A 54 8.75 12.12 -11.79
N ILE A 55 8.82 11.90 -10.48
CA ILE A 55 9.43 12.84 -9.53
C ILE A 55 10.93 12.58 -9.30
N GLY A 56 11.52 11.63 -10.02
CA GLY A 56 12.96 11.33 -9.96
C GLY A 56 13.36 10.43 -8.79
N VAL A 57 12.44 9.64 -8.25
CA VAL A 57 12.68 8.63 -7.20
C VAL A 57 12.57 7.22 -7.77
#